data_AF-A0AAW9IM00-F1
#
_entry.id   AF-A0AAW9IM00-F1
#
_cell.length_a   1.000
_cell.length_b   1.000
_cell.length_c   1.000
_cell.angle_alpha   90.00
_cell.angle_beta   90.00
_cell.angle_gamma   90.00
#
_symmetry.space_group_name_H-M   'P 1'
#
loop_
_entity.id
_entity.type
_entity.pdbx_description
1 polymer ?
#
loop_
_entity_poly.entity_id
_entity_poly.type
_entity_poly.pdbx_seq_one_letter_code
_entity_poly.pdbx_strand_id
1 'polypeptide(L)'
;MNYDYKVFTKEMKKNYKILIPNMLPIHFRILNKILKNYGFDIEFLEDDVHEIIEYGLKYSNNDICYPAMIVIGQFISALKSGKYDIDKTALLMTQTGGGCRASNYIHLIR
;
A
#
# COMPACT_ATOMS: atom_id res chain seq x y z
N MET A 1 -23.39 -4.95 4.44
CA MET A 1 -23.11 -3.86 3.47
C MET A 1 -22.51 -4.50 2.23
N ASN A 2 -23.26 -4.53 1.12
CA ASN A 2 -22.72 -4.93 -0.18
C ASN A 2 -21.97 -3.74 -0.74
N TYR A 3 -20.65 -3.80 -0.67
CA TYR A 3 -19.80 -2.82 -1.31
C TYR A 3 -19.35 -3.40 -2.66
N ASP A 4 -19.56 -2.63 -3.72
CA ASP A 4 -19.22 -3.01 -5.09
C ASP A 4 -17.70 -2.79 -5.31
N TYR A 5 -16.89 -3.69 -4.76
CA TYR A 5 -15.44 -3.63 -4.92
C TYR A 5 -15.01 -4.37 -6.17
N LYS A 6 -14.11 -3.75 -6.96
CA LYS A 6 -13.45 -4.44 -8.06
C LYS A 6 -12.48 -5.48 -7.49
N VAL A 7 -12.89 -6.75 -7.50
CA VAL A 7 -12.06 -7.87 -7.06
C VAL A 7 -10.86 -8.01 -8.00
N PHE A 8 -9.66 -8.12 -7.43
CA PHE A 8 -8.45 -8.33 -8.23
C PHE A 8 -8.54 -9.68 -8.96
N THR A 9 -8.59 -9.65 -10.29
CA THR A 9 -8.73 -10.86 -11.12
C THR A 9 -7.38 -11.39 -11.60
N LYS A 10 -7.38 -12.64 -12.10
CA LYS A 10 -6.18 -13.24 -12.72
C LYS A 10 -5.68 -12.47 -13.94
N GLU A 11 -6.56 -11.78 -14.65
CA GLU A 11 -6.20 -10.97 -15.82
C GLU A 11 -5.47 -9.69 -15.41
N MET A 12 -5.91 -9.07 -14.31
CA MET A 12 -5.29 -7.86 -13.76
C MET A 12 -3.82 -8.10 -13.40
N LYS A 13 -3.44 -9.32 -13.00
CA LYS A 13 -2.05 -9.71 -12.73
C LYS A 13 -1.06 -9.34 -13.85
N LYS A 14 -1.51 -9.35 -15.12
CA LYS A 14 -0.63 -9.03 -16.28
C LYS A 14 -0.47 -7.53 -16.53
N ASN A 15 -1.47 -6.74 -16.12
CA ASN A 15 -1.63 -5.35 -16.58
C ASN A 15 -1.64 -4.34 -15.44
N TYR A 16 -1.72 -4.78 -14.18
CA TYR A 16 -1.77 -3.90 -13.02
C TYR A 16 -0.43 -3.83 -12.32
N LYS A 17 -0.06 -2.62 -11.91
CA LYS A 17 1.03 -2.37 -10.97
C LYS A 17 0.50 -2.53 -9.54
N ILE A 18 1.21 -3.27 -8.70
CA ILE A 18 0.83 -3.48 -7.30
C ILE A 18 1.81 -2.72 -6.40
N LEU A 19 1.30 -1.75 -5.65
CA LEU A 19 2.08 -0.96 -4.70
C LEU A 19 1.93 -1.53 -3.29
N ILE A 20 3.06 -1.66 -2.59
CA ILE A 20 3.12 -2.25 -1.24
C ILE A 20 3.91 -1.31 -0.33
N PRO A 21 3.42 -0.97 0.88
CA PRO A 21 4.16 -0.12 1.79
C PRO A 21 5.40 -0.84 2.30
N ASN A 22 6.52 -0.12 2.36
CA ASN A 22 7.77 -0.71 2.83
C ASN A 22 7.90 -0.55 4.35
N MET A 23 7.64 -1.63 5.08
CA MET A 23 7.85 -1.68 6.53
C MET A 23 9.26 -2.18 6.93
N LEU A 24 9.94 -2.92 6.05
CA LEU A 24 11.21 -3.55 6.36
C LEU A 24 12.01 -3.86 5.07
N PRO A 25 12.95 -2.99 4.66
CA PRO A 25 13.53 -3.01 3.31
C PRO A 25 14.19 -4.34 2.91
N ILE A 26 14.94 -4.96 3.83
CA ILE A 26 15.69 -6.19 3.55
C ILE A 26 14.74 -7.36 3.24
N HIS A 27 13.69 -7.52 4.06
CA HIS A 27 12.76 -8.64 3.94
C HIS A 27 11.92 -8.52 2.67
N PHE A 28 11.45 -7.31 2.38
CA PHE A 28 10.60 -7.08 1.22
C PHE A 28 11.33 -7.14 -0.11
N ARG A 29 12.63 -6.86 -0.16
CA ARG A 29 13.42 -7.07 -1.37
C ARG A 29 13.45 -8.54 -1.82
N ILE A 30 13.45 -9.49 -0.87
CA ILE A 30 13.37 -10.92 -1.18
C ILE A 30 11.97 -11.25 -1.71
N LEU A 31 10.94 -10.79 -1.01
CA LEU A 31 9.54 -10.99 -1.42
C LEU A 31 9.27 -10.39 -2.81
N ASN A 32 9.91 -9.26 -3.14
CA ASN A 32 9.86 -8.63 -4.45
C ASN A 32 10.24 -9.59 -5.58
N LYS A 33 11.42 -10.19 -5.44
CA LYS A 33 11.94 -11.14 -6.42
C LYS A 33 11.04 -12.37 -6.56
N ILE A 34 10.56 -12.89 -5.44
CA ILE A 34 9.69 -14.07 -5.44
C ILE A 34 8.38 -13.78 -6.18
N LEU A 35 7.66 -12.72 -5.83
CA LEU A 35 6.37 -12.39 -6.44
C LEU A 35 6.52 -12.00 -7.92
N LYS A 36 7.61 -11.32 -8.29
CA LYS A 36 7.94 -11.07 -9.71
C LYS A 36 8.18 -12.36 -10.49
N ASN A 37 8.85 -13.35 -9.90
CA ASN A 37 9.01 -14.67 -10.52
C ASN A 37 7.66 -15.39 -10.70
N TYR A 38 6.70 -15.16 -9.81
CA TYR A 38 5.32 -15.63 -10.00
C TYR A 38 4.53 -14.80 -11.01
N GLY A 39 5.10 -13.75 -11.62
CA GLY A 39 4.48 -12.93 -12.65
C GLY A 39 3.60 -11.80 -12.13
N PHE A 40 3.84 -11.31 -10.91
CA PHE A 40 3.20 -10.08 -10.40
C PHE A 40 4.12 -8.89 -10.63
N ASP A 41 3.62 -7.80 -11.21
CA ASP A 41 4.35 -6.52 -11.25
C ASP A 41 4.13 -5.75 -9.95
N ILE A 42 5.03 -5.97 -9.00
CA ILE A 42 4.97 -5.36 -7.67
C ILE A 42 6.12 -4.36 -7.44
N GLU A 43 5.84 -3.40 -6.58
CA GLU A 43 6.80 -2.39 -6.14
C GLU A 43 6.58 -2.08 -4.66
N PHE A 44 7.68 -2.08 -3.91
CA PHE A 44 7.68 -1.65 -2.52
C PHE A 44 8.01 -0.16 -2.49
N LEU A 45 7.18 0.60 -1.78
CA LEU A 45 7.27 2.05 -1.73
C LEU A 45 8.47 2.48 -0.87
N GLU A 46 9.46 3.08 -1.51
CA GLU A 46 10.65 3.65 -0.90
C GLU A 46 10.62 5.17 -1.09
N ASP A 47 9.76 5.85 -0.33
CA ASP A 47 9.59 7.31 -0.44
C ASP A 47 10.42 8.07 0.60
N ASP A 48 10.58 9.38 0.38
CA ASP A 48 11.22 10.29 1.31
C ASP A 48 10.42 10.37 2.63
N VAL A 49 11.11 10.24 3.75
CA VAL A 49 10.49 10.21 5.08
C VAL A 49 9.73 11.50 5.39
N HIS A 50 10.23 12.66 4.97
CA HIS A 50 9.55 13.93 5.21
C HIS A 50 8.25 14.02 4.43
N GLU A 51 8.27 13.64 3.16
CA GLU A 51 7.07 13.65 2.30
C GLU A 51 6.00 12.69 2.84
N ILE A 52 6.40 11.48 3.25
CA ILE A 52 5.49 10.50 3.86
C ILE A 52 4.84 11.07 5.12
N ILE A 53 5.61 11.71 6.01
CA ILE A 53 5.09 12.27 7.25
C ILE A 53 4.11 13.41 6.95
N GLU A 54 4.41 14.29 6.00
CA GLU A 54 3.52 15.39 5.63
C GLU A 54 2.19 14.88 5.06
N TYR A 55 2.23 13.95 4.10
CA TYR A 55 1.02 13.32 3.57
C TYR A 55 0.27 12.53 4.66
N GLY A 56 0.99 11.80 5.51
CA GLY A 56 0.42 11.06 6.62
C GLY A 56 -0.38 11.98 7.56
N LEU A 57 0.22 13.08 8.03
CA LEU A 57 -0.44 14.04 8.92
C LEU A 57 -1.61 14.77 8.24
N LYS A 58 -1.50 15.04 6.93
CA LYS A 58 -2.53 15.74 6.17
C LYS A 58 -3.78 14.89 5.90
N TYR A 59 -3.61 13.58 5.71
CA TYR A 59 -4.69 12.68 5.28
C TYR A 59 -5.06 11.62 6.33
N SER A 60 -4.53 11.70 7.55
CA SER A 60 -4.92 10.84 8.67
C SER A 60 -5.35 11.65 9.90
N ASN A 61 -6.03 10.99 10.84
CA ASN A 61 -6.43 11.61 12.10
C ASN A 61 -5.25 11.67 13.07
N ASN A 62 -5.15 12.73 13.87
CA ASN A 62 -4.09 12.94 14.85
C ASN A 62 -4.04 11.85 15.96
N ASP A 63 -5.12 11.07 16.14
CA ASP A 63 -5.18 9.96 17.09
C ASP A 63 -4.79 8.60 16.48
N ILE A 64 -4.40 8.57 15.20
CA ILE A 64 -4.04 7.34 14.51
C ILE A 64 -2.68 6.83 15.01
N CYS A 65 -2.49 5.51 15.02
CA CYS A 65 -1.18 4.95 15.35
C CYS A 65 -0.15 5.32 14.28
N TYR A 66 1.06 5.68 14.71
CA TYR A 66 2.14 6.11 13.82
C TYR A 66 2.38 5.22 12.59
N PRO A 67 2.39 3.87 12.68
CA PRO A 67 2.62 3.06 11.49
C PRO A 67 1.48 3.14 10.46
N ALA A 68 0.23 3.39 10.89
CA ALA A 68 -0.88 3.63 9.95
C ALA A 68 -0.68 4.96 9.20
N MET A 69 -0.26 6.01 9.92
CA MET A 69 0.04 7.32 9.34
C MET A 69 1.11 7.19 8.24
N ILE A 70 2.18 6.44 8.51
CA ILE A 70 3.25 6.18 7.53
C ILE A 70 2.73 5.43 6.30
N VAL A 71 1.93 4.36 6.49
CA VAL A 71 1.36 3.61 5.36
C VAL A 71 0.42 4.48 4.51
N ILE A 72 -0.46 5.25 5.16
CA ILE A 72 -1.37 6.18 4.48
C ILE A 72 -0.54 7.21 3.70
N GLY A 73 0.49 7.79 4.34
CA GLY A 73 1.40 8.74 3.70
C GLY A 73 2.09 8.16 2.47
N GLN A 74 2.65 6.95 2.56
CA GLN A 74 3.29 6.26 1.43
C GLN A 74 2.31 6.05 0.26
N PHE A 75 1.12 5.51 0.52
CA PHE A 75 0.14 5.30 -0.54
C PHE A 75 -0.33 6.60 -1.18
N ILE A 76 -0.65 7.62 -0.39
CA ILE A 76 -1.12 8.91 -0.92
C ILE A 76 -0.01 9.61 -1.70
N SER A 77 1.22 9.62 -1.19
CA SER A 77 2.38 10.18 -1.90
C SER A 77 2.58 9.48 -3.24
N ALA A 78 2.64 8.14 -3.24
CA ALA A 78 2.81 7.35 -4.44
C ALA A 78 1.71 7.61 -5.49
N LEU A 79 0.44 7.59 -5.08
CA LEU A 79 -0.69 7.84 -5.98
C LEU A 79 -0.74 9.27 -6.53
N LYS A 80 -0.25 10.27 -5.76
CA LYS A 80 -0.18 11.67 -6.20
C LYS A 80 1.08 12.02 -6.98
N SER A 81 2.09 11.15 -6.99
CA SER A 81 3.38 11.38 -7.66
C SER A 81 3.28 11.53 -9.19
N GLY A 82 2.18 11.10 -9.80
CA GLY A 82 2.00 11.06 -11.26
C GLY A 82 2.80 9.95 -11.96
N LYS A 83 3.52 9.10 -11.21
CA LYS A 83 4.33 8.00 -11.76
C LYS A 83 3.52 6.78 -12.19
N TYR A 84 2.29 6.63 -11.69
CA TYR A 84 1.47 5.42 -11.87
C TYR A 84 0.14 5.74 -12.54
N ASP A 85 -0.34 4.81 -13.38
CA ASP A 85 -1.69 4.82 -13.92
C ASP A 85 -2.67 4.33 -12.83
N ILE A 86 -3.45 5.25 -12.26
CA ILE A 86 -4.36 4.98 -11.13
C ILE A 86 -5.41 3.93 -11.49
N ASP A 87 -5.88 3.89 -12.75
CA ASP A 87 -6.89 2.93 -13.20
C ASP A 87 -6.33 1.50 -13.33
N LYS A 88 -5.00 1.39 -13.41
CA LYS A 88 -4.24 0.13 -13.48
C LYS A 88 -3.29 -0.06 -12.30
N THR A 89 -3.57 0.59 -11.18
CA THR A 89 -2.80 0.43 -9.94
C THR A 89 -3.65 -0.28 -8.90
N ALA A 90 -3.08 -1.27 -8.23
CA ALA A 90 -3.65 -1.94 -7.07
C ALA A 90 -2.78 -1.66 -5.85
N LEU A 91 -3.42 -1.48 -4.70
CA LEU A 91 -2.72 -1.36 -3.41
C LEU A 91 -2.78 -2.69 -2.69
N LEU A 92 -1.67 -3.11 -2.09
CA LEU A 92 -1.60 -4.32 -1.29
C LEU A 92 -0.94 -4.04 0.05
N MET A 93 -1.53 -4.55 1.11
CA MET A 93 -1.02 -4.44 2.47
C MET A 93 -1.35 -5.72 3.23
N THR A 94 -0.49 -6.10 4.16
CA THR A 94 -0.71 -7.25 5.04
C THR A 94 -1.76 -6.93 6.10
N GLN A 95 -2.58 -7.92 6.46
CA GLN A 95 -3.51 -7.82 7.57
C GLN A 95 -3.10 -8.85 8.63
N THR A 96 -2.89 -8.39 9.87
CA THR A 96 -2.36 -9.24 10.94
C THR A 96 -3.45 -10.01 11.70
N GLY A 97 -4.71 -9.57 11.61
CA GLY A 97 -5.87 -10.25 12.23
C GLY A 97 -5.84 -10.31 13.76
N GLY A 98 -4.95 -9.57 14.43
CA GLY A 98 -4.79 -9.53 15.89
C GLY A 98 -5.51 -8.34 16.55
N GLY A 99 -5.28 -8.15 17.85
CA GLY A 99 -5.89 -7.05 18.63
C GLY A 99 -5.28 -5.67 18.43
N CYS A 100 -4.23 -5.54 17.60
CA CYS A 100 -3.58 -4.24 17.34
C CYS A 100 -4.30 -3.43 16.24
N ARG A 101 -3.95 -2.15 16.12
CA ARG A 101 -4.51 -1.26 15.09
C ARG A 101 -4.19 -1.72 13.65
N ALA A 102 -3.10 -2.46 13.44
CA ALA A 102 -2.69 -2.95 12.10
C ALA A 102 -3.77 -3.81 11.42
N SER A 103 -4.59 -4.52 12.19
CA SER A 103 -5.72 -5.29 11.67
C SER A 103 -6.77 -4.42 10.96
N ASN A 104 -6.80 -3.11 11.26
CA ASN A 104 -7.80 -2.18 10.78
C ASN A 104 -7.28 -1.18 9.73
N TYR A 105 -5.99 -1.21 9.35
CA TYR A 105 -5.44 -0.21 8.44
C TYR A 105 -6.17 -0.19 7.08
N ILE A 106 -6.61 -1.35 6.57
CA ILE A 106 -7.38 -1.43 5.31
C ILE A 106 -8.67 -0.60 5.40
N HIS A 107 -9.29 -0.51 6.57
CA HIS A 107 -10.49 0.30 6.77
C HIS A 107 -10.20 1.80 6.90
N LEU A 108 -8.96 2.19 7.24
CA LEU A 108 -8.54 3.57 7.39
C LEU A 108 -8.05 4.20 6.07
N ILE A 109 -7.60 3.36 5.13
CA ILE A 109 -7.12 3.75 3.79
C ILE A 109 -8.29 3.76 2.77
N ARG A 110 -9.49 3.34 3.21
CA ARG A 110 -10.71 3.30 2.39
C ARG A 110 -11.37 4.66 2.24
#